data_AF-A0AAW7X2J2-F1
#
_entry.id   AF-A0AAW7X2J2-F1
#
_cell.length_a   1.000
_cell.length_b   1.000
_cell.length_c   1.000
_cell.angle_alpha   90.00
_cell.angle_beta   90.00
_cell.angle_gamma   90.00
#
_symmetry.space_group_name_H-M   'P 1'
#
loop_
_entity.id
_entity.type
_entity.pdbx_description
1 polymer ?
#
loop_
_entity_poly.entity_id
_entity_poly.type
_entity_poly.pdbx_seq_one_letter_code
_entity_poly.pdbx_strand_id
1 'polypeptide(L)' 'MSRFTLDLAESELKIVLEALTEMEARMAQVCDTSTDEDEIAEVGNDLIEVRLLLKPLIEKATTQYGKGITNFSRETF' A
#
# COMPACT_ATOMS: atom_id res chain seq x y z
N MET A 1 8.03 -5.56 22.10
CA MET A 1 7.54 -5.99 20.78
C MET A 1 8.69 -6.63 20.02
N SER A 2 8.52 -7.87 19.56
CA SER A 2 9.44 -8.51 18.61
C SER A 2 9.29 -7.88 17.24
N ARG A 3 10.40 -7.70 16.53
CA ARG A 3 10.40 -7.22 15.13
C ARG A 3 10.53 -8.41 14.20
N PHE A 4 9.75 -8.40 13.13
CA PHE A 4 9.89 -9.32 12.00
C PHE A 4 10.57 -8.59 10.85
N THR A 5 11.48 -9.26 10.14
CA THR A 5 12.28 -8.64 9.06
C THR A 5 12.11 -9.44 7.78
N LEU A 6 11.86 -8.71 6.69
CA LEU A 6 11.86 -9.22 5.32
C LEU A 6 13.02 -8.58 4.57
N ASP A 7 13.78 -9.39 3.84
CA ASP A 7 14.81 -8.95 2.90
C ASP A 7 14.28 -9.25 1.50
N LEU A 8 14.11 -8.21 0.67
CA LEU A 8 13.40 -8.28 -0.60
C LEU A 8 14.24 -7.63 -1.70
N ALA A 9 14.31 -8.29 -2.85
CA ALA A 9 14.83 -7.69 -4.07
C ALA A 9 13.88 -6.60 -4.60
N GLU A 10 14.36 -5.74 -5.49
CA GLU A 10 13.57 -4.64 -6.08
C GLU A 10 12.24 -5.14 -6.68
N SER A 11 12.27 -6.24 -7.43
CA SER A 11 11.09 -6.82 -8.07
C SER A 11 10.07 -7.35 -7.05
N GLU A 12 10.53 -7.93 -5.94
CA GLU A 12 9.67 -8.45 -4.88
C GLU A 12 9.04 -7.31 -4.08
N LEU A 13 9.84 -6.30 -3.75
CA LEU A 13 9.35 -5.08 -3.11
C LEU A 13 8.33 -4.36 -4.00
N LYS A 14 8.53 -4.33 -5.32
CA LYS A 14 7.58 -3.77 -6.27
C LYS A 14 6.22 -4.47 -6.21
N ILE A 15 6.20 -5.81 -6.14
CA ILE A 15 4.97 -6.58 -5.97
C ILE A 15 4.26 -6.22 -4.67
N VAL A 16 4.99 -6.11 -3.57
CA VAL A 16 4.43 -5.74 -2.26
C VAL A 16 3.84 -4.33 -2.30
N LEU A 17 4.56 -3.36 -2.89
CA LEU A 17 4.09 -1.99 -3.03
C LEU A 17 2.84 -1.88 -3.91
N GLU A 18 2.79 -2.62 -5.03
CA GLU A 18 1.62 -2.67 -5.91
C GLU A 18 0.41 -3.23 -5.15
N ALA A 19 0.55 -4.37 -4.48
CA ALA A 19 -0.52 -5.00 -3.72
C ALA A 19 -1.06 -4.11 -2.60
N LEU A 20 -0.18 -3.43 -1.84
CA LEU A 20 -0.58 -2.50 -0.79
C LEU A 20 -1.28 -1.26 -1.37
N THR A 21 -0.82 -0.74 -2.51
CA THR A 21 -1.43 0.41 -3.18
C THR A 21 -2.83 0.07 -3.68
N GLU A 22 -3.01 -1.09 -4.30
CA GLU A 22 -4.33 -1.56 -4.71
C GLU A 22 -5.26 -1.80 -3.50
N MET A 23 -4.72 -2.36 -2.41
CA MET A 23 -5.49 -2.60 -1.19
C MET A 23 -5.98 -1.30 -0.57
N GLU A 24 -5.10 -0.29 -0.47
CA GLU A 24 -5.44 1.05 -0.01
C GLU A 24 -6.56 1.65 -0.87
N ALA A 25 -6.42 1.59 -2.20
CA ALA A 25 -7.41 2.15 -3.12
C ALA A 25 -8.79 1.46 -2.99
N ARG A 26 -8.81 0.13 -2.86
CA ARG A 26 -10.06 -0.63 -2.65
C ARG A 26 -10.73 -0.28 -1.33
N MET A 27 -9.97 -0.20 -0.24
CA MET A 27 -10.50 0.15 1.09
C MET A 27 -11.00 1.60 1.13
N ALA A 28 -10.26 2.53 0.50
CA ALA A 28 -10.70 3.92 0.35
C ALA A 28 -12.02 4.00 -0.43
N GLN A 29 -12.15 3.24 -1.53
CA GLN A 29 -13.38 3.19 -2.30
C GLN A 29 -14.57 2.70 -1.47
N VAL A 30 -14.39 1.69 -0.60
CA VAL A 30 -15.46 1.24 0.31
C VAL A 30 -15.86 2.36 1.26
N CYS A 31 -14.89 3.04 1.89
CA CYS A 31 -15.16 4.16 2.79
C CYS A 31 -15.90 5.31 2.10
N ASP A 32 -15.61 5.56 0.81
CA ASP A 32 -16.20 6.66 0.05
C ASP A 32 -17.59 6.34 -0.52
N THR A 33 -17.91 5.06 -0.71
CA THR A 33 -19.12 4.64 -1.47
C THR A 33 -20.12 3.83 -0.65
N SER A 34 -19.72 3.24 0.47
CA SER A 34 -20.65 2.51 1.33
C SER A 34 -21.63 3.46 2.01
N THR A 35 -22.78 2.92 2.37
CA THR A 35 -23.82 3.61 3.15
C THR A 35 -24.03 2.94 4.52
N ASP A 36 -23.28 1.86 4.78
CA ASP A 36 -23.26 1.16 6.05
C ASP A 36 -22.19 1.80 6.96
N GLU A 37 -22.64 2.45 8.04
CA GLU A 37 -21.75 3.15 8.97
C GLU A 37 -20.78 2.21 9.69
N ASP A 38 -21.19 0.97 9.97
CA ASP A 38 -20.34 -0.01 10.66
C ASP A 38 -19.25 -0.51 9.72
N GLU A 39 -19.58 -0.78 8.45
CA GLU A 39 -18.60 -1.17 7.42
C GLU A 39 -17.56 -0.06 7.19
N ILE A 40 -17.99 1.20 7.11
CA ILE A 40 -17.08 2.35 6.96
C ILE A 40 -16.15 2.46 8.17
N ALA A 41 -16.67 2.26 9.39
CA ALA A 41 -15.86 2.33 10.60
C ALA A 41 -14.82 1.20 10.66
N GLU A 42 -15.22 -0.04 10.37
CA GLU A 42 -14.33 -1.20 10.36
C GLU A 42 -13.25 -1.09 9.28
N VAL A 43 -13.64 -0.87 8.03
CA VAL A 43 -12.70 -0.74 6.91
C VAL A 43 -11.85 0.52 7.03
N GLY A 44 -12.41 1.61 7.57
CA GLY A 44 -11.68 2.85 7.81
C GLY A 44 -10.54 2.68 8.81
N ASN A 45 -10.74 1.87 9.85
CA ASN A 45 -9.67 1.55 10.82
C ASN A 45 -8.54 0.75 10.15
N ASP A 46 -8.89 -0.27 9.36
CA ASP A 46 -7.89 -1.06 8.64
C ASP A 46 -7.14 -0.22 7.59
N LEU A 47 -7.84 0.66 6.88
CA LEU A 47 -7.25 1.59 5.91
C LEU A 47 -6.19 2.50 6.55
N ILE A 48 -6.40 2.94 7.79
CA ILE A 48 -5.41 3.73 8.53
C ILE A 48 -4.12 2.92 8.72
N GLU A 49 -4.22 1.66 9.15
CA GLU A 49 -3.06 0.78 9.33
C GLU A 49 -2.30 0.56 8.02
N VAL A 50 -3.03 0.34 6.91
CA VAL A 50 -2.42 0.22 5.57
C VAL A 50 -1.66 1.49 5.20
N ARG A 51 -2.24 2.67 5.42
CA ARG A 51 -1.60 3.95 5.11
C ARG A 51 -0.38 4.23 5.99
N LEU A 52 -0.42 3.83 7.26
CA LEU A 52 0.71 3.94 8.19
C LEU A 52 1.89 3.03 7.78
N LEU A 53 1.61 1.88 7.18
CA LEU A 53 2.65 1.01 6.59
C LEU A 53 3.14 1.54 5.23
N LEU A 54 2.20 1.85 4.33
CA LEU A 54 2.50 2.11 2.92
C LEU A 54 3.29 3.40 2.71
N LYS A 55 2.93 4.50 3.39
CA LYS A 55 3.63 5.79 3.25
C LYS A 55 5.14 5.70 3.52
N PRO A 56 5.59 5.26 4.70
CA PRO A 56 7.03 5.17 4.97
C PRO A 56 7.72 4.10 4.12
N LEU A 57 6.99 3.05 3.69
CA LEU A 57 7.56 2.03 2.81
C LEU A 57 7.84 2.59 1.41
N ILE A 58 6.91 3.35 0.83
CA ILE A 58 7.10 4.06 -0.44
C ILE A 58 8.28 5.04 -0.35
N GLU A 59 8.37 5.83 0.71
CA GLU A 59 9.45 6.80 0.90
C GLU A 59 10.83 6.13 0.92
N LYS A 60 10.95 5.02 1.66
CA LYS A 60 12.19 4.23 1.73
C LYS A 60 12.52 3.59 0.40
N ALA A 61 11.54 2.94 -0.23
CA ALA A 61 11.68 2.30 -1.53
C ALA A 61 12.13 3.29 -2.61
N THR A 62 11.50 4.46 -2.65
CA THR A 62 11.82 5.53 -3.62
C THR A 62 13.21 6.12 -3.38
N THR A 63 13.62 6.24 -2.12
CA THR A 63 14.96 6.71 -1.75
C THR A 63 16.04 5.72 -2.21
N GLN A 64 15.77 4.42 -2.14
CA GLN A 64 16.75 3.38 -2.44
C GLN A 64 16.80 3.01 -3.94
N TYR A 65 15.65 2.88 -4.60
CA TYR A 65 15.52 2.38 -5.97
C TYR A 65 15.06 3.44 -6.97
N GLY A 66 14.78 4.66 -6.52
CA GLY A 66 14.25 5.75 -7.33
C GLY A 66 12.74 5.68 -7.55
N LYS A 67 12.18 6.72 -8.19
CA LYS A 67 10.72 6.87 -8.40
C LYS A 67 10.09 5.81 -9.31
N GLY A 68 10.89 5.06 -10.06
CA GLY A 68 10.40 4.00 -10.94
C GLY A 68 9.81 2.81 -10.20
N ILE A 69 10.18 2.59 -8.93
CA ILE A 69 9.72 1.43 -8.15
C ILE A 69 8.21 1.46 -7.87
N THR A 70 7.61 2.65 -7.84
CA THR A 70 6.15 2.83 -7.66
C THR A 70 5.40 2.94 -8.99
N ASN A 71 6.07 2.76 -10.13
CA ASN A 71 5.39 2.71 -11.42
C ASN A 71 4.90 1.28 -11.70
N PHE A 72 3.60 1.07 -11.49
CA PHE A 72 2.91 -0.20 -11.72
C PHE A 72 2.24 -0.28 -13.10
N SER A 73 2.47 0.70 -13.97
CA SER A 73 1.92 0.66 -15.32
C SER A 73 2.44 -0.55 -16.09
N ARG A 74 1.54 -1.25 -16.77
CA ARG A 74 1.85 -2.32 -17.72
C ARG A 74 2.08 -1.80 -19.13
N GLU A 75 1.99 -0.49 -19.33
CA GLU A 75 2.30 0.14 -20.60
C GLU A 75 3.80 0.01 -20.85
N THR A 76 4.15 -0.75 -21.87
CA THR A 76 5.51 -0.83 -22.41
C THR A 76 5.89 0.54 -22.98
N PHE A 77 7.00 1.09 -22.47
CA PHE A 77 7.70 2.23 -23.08
C PHE A 77 8.13 1.94 -24.52
#